data_AF-A0A815K684-F1
#
_entry.id   AF-A0A815K684-F1
#
_cell.length_a   1.000
_cell.length_b   1.000
_cell.length_c   1.000
_cell.angle_alpha   90.00
_cell.angle_beta   90.00
_cell.angle_gamma   90.00
#
_symmetry.space_group_name_H-M   'P 1'
#
loop_
_entity.id
_entity.type
_entity.pdbx_description
1 polymer ?
#
loop_
_entity_poly.entity_id
_entity_poly.type
_entity_poly.pdbx_seq_one_letter_code
_entity_poly.pdbx_strand_id
1 'polypeptide(L)'
;MGGIYARGLSYVTIRIEGILKFSDNFLEWPRDPHTHQVRDCFYFEQLNHVTFTSLQSTDNKGVIDGSGNRWWGLVEYLVIRGNRPRLLVIYNSTNLLIENLLLKNSPKWTFYAKDVANLEIRYTDVDARRRPDVHWHDLNELTAFNTDGFDVSGTNVWIHDCNIWNDDDCIAVKQQDSNSIQSSCSENMLFERINASGVGLTIGSIGPFEAHSCVRNITFRNCTMYNTFKGFYLKSRPGEEGHTGEISDVLYENIQINNVSQWSIWIGPQQAGFKGAC
;
A
#
# COMPACT_ATOMS: atom_id res chain seq x y z
N MET A 1 -10.91 -18.60 5.73
CA MET A 1 -11.89 -17.55 6.09
C MET A 1 -11.14 -16.24 6.33
N GLY A 2 -11.70 -15.08 5.99
CA GLY A 2 -11.08 -13.75 6.20
C GLY A 2 -11.46 -13.09 7.53
N GLY A 3 -11.16 -11.80 7.68
CA GLY A 3 -11.71 -10.97 8.77
C GLY A 3 -11.00 -11.11 10.11
N ILE A 4 -9.69 -11.36 10.13
CA ILE A 4 -8.93 -11.43 11.38
C ILE A 4 -8.77 -10.01 11.93
N TYR A 5 -9.26 -9.79 13.15
CA TYR A 5 -9.22 -8.50 13.84
C TYR A 5 -8.49 -8.62 15.17
N ALA A 6 -7.58 -7.70 15.45
CA ALA A 6 -6.99 -7.54 16.78
C ALA A 6 -6.74 -6.07 17.11
N ARG A 7 -6.84 -5.74 18.39
CA ARG A 7 -6.65 -4.37 18.89
C ARG A 7 -5.87 -4.37 20.19
N GLY A 8 -5.03 -3.36 20.40
CA GLY A 8 -4.36 -3.13 21.68
C GLY A 8 -3.21 -4.11 21.96
N LEU A 9 -2.64 -4.74 20.93
CA LEU A 9 -1.50 -5.64 21.13
C LEU A 9 -0.26 -4.83 21.53
N SER A 10 0.43 -5.29 22.56
CA SER A 10 1.67 -4.67 23.02
C SER A 10 2.74 -5.72 23.29
N TYR A 11 3.97 -5.48 22.81
CA TYR A 11 5.11 -6.39 22.99
C TYR A 11 4.83 -7.81 22.44
N VAL A 12 4.33 -7.89 21.21
CA VAL A 12 3.96 -9.16 20.56
C VAL A 12 4.80 -9.38 19.32
N THR A 13 5.31 -10.60 19.15
CA THR A 13 5.87 -11.06 17.88
C THR A 13 4.91 -12.05 17.23
N ILE A 14 4.39 -11.69 16.05
CA ILE A 14 3.60 -12.55 15.18
C ILE A 14 4.56 -13.16 14.16
N ARG A 15 4.74 -14.48 14.24
CA ARG A 15 5.70 -15.21 13.42
C ARG A 15 5.00 -16.15 12.44
N ILE A 16 5.36 -16.06 11.16
CA ILE A 16 4.77 -16.85 10.08
C ILE A 16 5.90 -17.60 9.36
N GLU A 17 5.91 -18.93 9.47
CA GLU A 17 6.96 -19.80 8.91
C GLU A 17 6.51 -20.61 7.68
N GLY A 18 5.23 -20.49 7.32
CA GLY A 18 4.64 -21.18 6.19
C GLY A 18 3.70 -20.27 5.42
N ILE A 19 2.67 -20.85 4.82
CA ILE A 19 1.67 -20.10 4.07
C ILE A 19 0.40 -19.94 4.91
N LEU A 20 0.10 -18.70 5.31
CA LEU A 20 -1.22 -18.32 5.78
C LEU A 20 -2.05 -17.91 4.57
N LYS A 21 -2.99 -18.77 4.16
CA LYS A 21 -3.82 -18.56 2.98
C LYS A 21 -5.27 -18.23 3.35
N PHE A 22 -5.74 -17.07 2.89
CA PHE A 22 -7.12 -16.65 3.03
C PHE A 22 -8.05 -17.34 2.01
N SER A 23 -9.36 -17.31 2.31
CA SER A 23 -10.39 -17.92 1.44
C SER A 23 -10.50 -17.17 0.11
N ASP A 24 -10.71 -17.85 -0.99
CA ASP A 24 -11.05 -17.21 -2.27
C ASP A 24 -12.57 -17.12 -2.50
N ASN A 25 -13.37 -17.69 -1.60
CA ASN A 25 -14.83 -17.63 -1.65
C ASN A 25 -15.36 -16.26 -1.19
N PHE A 26 -15.62 -15.37 -2.16
CA PHE A 26 -16.13 -14.02 -1.90
C PHE A 26 -17.61 -13.98 -1.42
N LEU A 27 -18.38 -15.05 -1.67
CA LEU A 27 -19.78 -15.14 -1.24
C LEU A 27 -19.88 -15.37 0.27
N GLU A 28 -19.00 -16.21 0.81
CA GLU A 28 -18.90 -16.52 2.23
C GLU A 28 -17.93 -15.60 2.99
N TRP A 29 -17.37 -14.60 2.30
CA TRP A 29 -16.41 -13.69 2.93
C TRP A 29 -17.08 -12.87 4.03
N PRO A 30 -16.47 -12.74 5.23
CA PRO A 30 -17.05 -11.99 6.34
C PRO A 30 -17.33 -10.53 5.95
N ARG A 31 -18.53 -10.06 6.29
CA ARG A 31 -18.98 -8.70 6.01
C ARG A 31 -19.36 -7.98 7.30
N ASP A 32 -19.29 -6.66 7.26
CA ASP A 32 -19.93 -5.83 8.26
C ASP A 32 -21.45 -5.92 8.09
N PRO A 33 -22.23 -6.19 9.16
CA PRO A 33 -23.66 -6.42 9.05
C PRO A 33 -24.48 -5.15 8.70
N HIS A 34 -23.90 -3.95 8.87
CA HIS A 34 -24.61 -2.69 8.63
C HIS A 34 -24.26 -2.09 7.27
N THR A 35 -22.99 -2.11 6.90
CA THR A 35 -22.48 -1.50 5.65
C THR A 35 -22.36 -2.50 4.51
N HIS A 36 -22.45 -3.81 4.81
CA HIS A 36 -22.21 -4.91 3.87
C HIS A 36 -20.83 -4.91 3.19
N GLN A 37 -19.90 -4.10 3.71
CA GLN A 37 -18.51 -4.09 3.27
C GLN A 37 -17.82 -5.37 3.71
N VAL A 38 -16.98 -5.93 2.84
CA VAL A 38 -16.10 -7.04 3.20
C VAL A 38 -15.13 -6.58 4.28
N ARG A 39 -14.87 -7.46 5.26
CA ARG A 39 -13.81 -7.22 6.24
C ARG A 39 -12.46 -7.45 5.59
N ASP A 40 -11.44 -6.69 5.98
CA ASP A 40 -10.07 -6.93 5.52
C ASP A 40 -9.57 -8.33 5.92
N CYS A 41 -8.54 -8.83 5.26
CA CYS A 41 -7.92 -10.12 5.61
C CYS A 41 -7.36 -10.06 7.04
N PHE A 42 -6.46 -9.10 7.27
CA PHE A 42 -5.99 -8.68 8.59
C PHE A 42 -6.34 -7.22 8.84
N TYR A 43 -6.90 -6.96 10.02
CA TYR A 43 -7.13 -5.63 10.54
C TYR A 43 -6.58 -5.51 11.96
N PHE A 44 -5.61 -4.62 12.12
CA PHE A 44 -5.00 -4.31 13.40
C PHE A 44 -5.16 -2.84 13.76
N GLU A 45 -5.34 -2.57 15.05
CA GLU A 45 -5.49 -1.22 15.57
C GLU A 45 -4.79 -1.08 16.92
N GLN A 46 -4.22 0.08 17.23
CA GLN A 46 -3.62 0.35 18.55
C GLN A 46 -2.51 -0.63 18.93
N LEU A 47 -1.62 -0.94 17.98
CA LEU A 47 -0.45 -1.76 18.23
C LEU A 47 0.69 -0.91 18.80
N ASN A 48 1.46 -1.49 19.73
CA ASN A 48 2.66 -0.87 20.29
C ASN A 48 3.76 -1.92 20.49
N HIS A 49 4.94 -1.75 19.90
CA HIS A 49 6.02 -2.76 19.97
C HIS A 49 5.55 -4.11 19.43
N VAL A 50 5.10 -4.13 18.18
CA VAL A 50 4.65 -5.36 17.51
C VAL A 50 5.53 -5.66 16.31
N THR A 51 5.94 -6.93 16.20
CA THR A 51 6.76 -7.44 15.10
C THR A 51 5.99 -8.49 14.31
N PHE A 52 5.89 -8.31 13.00
CA PHE A 52 5.49 -9.36 12.06
C PHE A 52 6.75 -9.89 11.37
N THR A 53 7.04 -11.17 11.49
CA THR A 53 8.31 -11.72 11.00
C THR A 53 8.21 -13.16 10.51
N SER A 54 9.27 -13.60 9.84
CA SER A 54 9.59 -14.99 9.53
C SER A 54 11.07 -15.25 9.84
N LEU A 55 11.40 -16.47 10.27
CA LEU A 55 12.80 -16.85 10.52
C LEU A 55 13.62 -17.00 9.23
N GLN A 56 12.94 -17.20 8.09
CA GLN A 56 13.58 -17.39 6.79
C GLN A 56 13.57 -16.06 6.02
N SER A 57 14.75 -15.52 5.73
CA SER A 57 14.92 -14.14 5.24
C SER A 57 15.13 -13.98 3.73
N THR A 58 15.36 -15.06 2.98
CA THR A 58 15.62 -15.00 1.53
C THR A 58 14.52 -15.69 0.71
N ASP A 59 14.70 -16.96 0.36
CA ASP A 59 13.87 -17.65 -0.65
C ASP A 59 12.64 -18.35 -0.05
N ASN A 60 12.55 -18.41 1.28
CA ASN A 60 11.52 -19.15 2.00
C ASN A 60 10.78 -18.28 3.04
N LYS A 61 10.53 -17.01 2.70
CA LYS A 61 9.77 -16.09 3.55
C LYS A 61 8.42 -16.68 3.97
N GLY A 62 7.96 -16.32 5.15
CA GLY A 62 6.58 -16.55 5.57
C GLY A 62 5.61 -15.87 4.59
N VAL A 63 4.61 -16.60 4.11
CA VAL A 63 3.69 -16.12 3.08
C VAL A 63 2.35 -15.78 3.70
N ILE A 64 1.85 -14.58 3.41
CA ILE A 64 0.46 -14.19 3.63
C ILE A 64 -0.20 -14.11 2.25
N ASP A 65 -1.03 -15.11 1.91
CA ASP A 65 -1.69 -15.22 0.61
C ASP A 65 -3.16 -14.81 0.71
N GLY A 66 -3.52 -13.69 0.08
CA GLY A 66 -4.87 -13.15 0.06
C GLY A 66 -5.84 -13.86 -0.88
N SER A 67 -5.36 -14.77 -1.73
CA SER A 67 -6.15 -15.44 -2.78
C SER A 67 -6.91 -14.46 -3.70
N GLY A 68 -6.28 -13.35 -4.07
CA GLY A 68 -6.82 -12.23 -4.84
C GLY A 68 -7.35 -12.54 -6.23
N ASN A 69 -6.93 -13.65 -6.85
CA ASN A 69 -7.33 -14.03 -8.21
C ASN A 69 -8.86 -14.02 -8.45
N ARG A 70 -9.67 -14.38 -7.44
CA ARG A 70 -11.14 -14.37 -7.52
C ARG A 70 -11.77 -12.98 -7.37
N TRP A 71 -10.98 -12.00 -6.96
CA TRP A 71 -11.37 -10.62 -6.71
C TRP A 71 -10.90 -9.67 -7.82
N TRP A 72 -10.06 -10.16 -8.74
CA TRP A 72 -9.50 -9.40 -9.85
C TRP A 72 -10.21 -9.73 -11.16
N GLY A 73 -10.18 -8.80 -12.11
CA GLY A 73 -10.81 -8.98 -13.42
C GLY A 73 -11.89 -7.96 -13.70
N LEU A 74 -12.16 -7.72 -14.98
CA LEU A 74 -13.12 -6.71 -15.41
C LEU A 74 -14.55 -7.07 -14.99
N VAL A 75 -14.93 -8.35 -15.11
CA VAL A 75 -16.27 -8.83 -14.74
C VAL A 75 -16.46 -8.74 -13.22
N GLU A 76 -15.47 -9.20 -12.46
CA GLU A 76 -15.45 -9.13 -11.01
C GLU A 76 -15.54 -7.68 -10.54
N TYR A 77 -14.82 -6.76 -11.19
CA TYR A 77 -14.89 -5.33 -10.88
C TYR A 77 -16.27 -4.73 -11.17
N LEU A 78 -16.98 -5.18 -12.21
CA LEU A 78 -18.35 -4.71 -12.47
C LEU A 78 -19.36 -5.18 -11.40
N VAL A 79 -19.14 -6.37 -10.83
CA VAL A 79 -20.01 -6.99 -9.82
C VAL A 79 -19.69 -6.51 -8.40
N ILE A 80 -18.40 -6.54 -8.02
CA ILE A 80 -17.91 -6.33 -6.65
C ILE A 80 -17.34 -4.91 -6.45
N ARG A 81 -16.91 -4.26 -7.54
CA ARG A 81 -16.31 -2.92 -7.55
C ARG A 81 -15.17 -2.79 -6.52
N GLY A 82 -15.20 -1.74 -5.70
CA GLY A 82 -14.22 -1.46 -4.66
C GLY A 82 -14.43 -2.24 -3.36
N ASN A 83 -15.49 -3.04 -3.23
CA ASN A 83 -15.82 -3.81 -2.02
C ASN A 83 -15.00 -5.11 -1.95
N ARG A 84 -13.68 -4.95 -1.89
CA ARG A 84 -12.66 -6.03 -1.87
C ARG A 84 -11.78 -5.87 -0.62
N PRO A 85 -11.40 -6.97 0.04
CA PRO A 85 -10.63 -6.91 1.28
C PRO A 85 -9.18 -6.49 1.01
N ARG A 86 -8.60 -5.68 1.89
CA ARG A 86 -7.15 -5.40 1.88
C ARG A 86 -6.42 -6.51 2.63
N LEU A 87 -5.15 -6.74 2.33
CA LEU A 87 -4.43 -7.90 2.88
C LEU A 87 -3.95 -7.66 4.32
N LEU A 88 -3.20 -6.58 4.57
CA LEU A 88 -2.71 -6.24 5.91
C LEU A 88 -2.97 -4.76 6.22
N VAL A 89 -3.86 -4.53 7.18
CA VAL A 89 -4.30 -3.19 7.58
C VAL A 89 -3.87 -2.91 9.01
N ILE A 90 -3.19 -1.77 9.23
CA ILE A 90 -2.76 -1.30 10.54
C ILE A 90 -3.19 0.15 10.72
N TYR A 91 -3.86 0.44 11.84
CA TYR A 91 -4.30 1.79 12.19
C TYR A 91 -3.77 2.22 13.56
N ASN A 92 -3.49 3.52 13.71
CA ASN A 92 -3.23 4.15 15.02
C ASN A 92 -2.24 3.35 15.85
N SER A 93 -1.01 3.18 15.37
CA SER A 93 -0.06 2.22 15.93
C SER A 93 1.36 2.76 15.96
N THR A 94 2.20 2.27 16.86
CA THR A 94 3.58 2.74 16.99
C THR A 94 4.57 1.62 17.28
N ASN A 95 5.84 1.83 16.92
CA ASN A 95 6.95 0.90 17.14
C ASN A 95 6.65 -0.45 16.49
N LEU A 96 6.62 -0.44 15.16
CA LEU A 96 6.26 -1.59 14.33
C LEU A 96 7.46 -2.04 13.53
N LEU A 97 7.63 -3.36 13.46
CA LEU A 97 8.57 -4.01 12.55
C LEU A 97 7.84 -5.04 11.71
N ILE A 98 7.94 -4.94 10.39
CA ILE A 98 7.47 -5.96 9.46
C ILE A 98 8.67 -6.42 8.64
N GLU A 99 9.05 -7.70 8.79
CA GLU A 99 10.23 -8.20 8.12
C GLU A 99 10.10 -9.63 7.59
N ASN A 100 10.87 -9.96 6.56
CA ASN A 100 11.01 -11.33 6.05
C ASN A 100 9.68 -12.00 5.64
N LEU A 101 8.72 -11.24 5.11
CA LEU A 101 7.44 -11.77 4.66
C LEU A 101 7.28 -11.66 3.14
N LEU A 102 6.43 -12.52 2.57
CA LEU A 102 5.89 -12.37 1.23
C LEU A 102 4.39 -12.12 1.33
N LEU A 103 3.97 -10.92 0.93
CA LEU A 103 2.57 -10.52 0.83
C LEU A 103 2.09 -10.83 -0.59
N LYS A 104 1.26 -11.87 -0.72
CA LYS A 104 0.93 -12.47 -2.01
C LYS A 104 -0.54 -12.35 -2.34
N ASN A 105 -0.84 -12.12 -3.62
CA ASN A 105 -2.17 -12.11 -4.20
C ASN A 105 -3.19 -11.30 -3.38
N SER A 106 -2.86 -10.05 -3.06
CA SER A 106 -3.81 -9.20 -2.33
C SER A 106 -5.06 -8.94 -3.17
N PRO A 107 -6.29 -9.08 -2.64
CA PRO A 107 -7.51 -8.75 -3.38
C PRO A 107 -7.66 -7.26 -3.72
N LYS A 108 -7.00 -6.37 -2.96
CA LYS A 108 -6.96 -4.91 -3.09
C LYS A 108 -5.60 -4.40 -2.55
N TRP A 109 -5.55 -3.25 -1.87
CA TRP A 109 -4.33 -2.71 -1.26
C TRP A 109 -3.67 -3.77 -0.39
N THR A 110 -2.37 -3.98 -0.62
CA THR A 110 -1.63 -5.09 -0.03
C THR A 110 -1.27 -4.78 1.41
N PHE A 111 -0.55 -3.68 1.64
CA PHE A 111 -0.23 -3.21 2.97
C PHE A 111 -0.73 -1.78 3.13
N TYR A 112 -1.56 -1.55 4.13
CA TYR A 112 -2.11 -0.23 4.42
C TYR A 112 -1.90 0.11 5.90
N ALA A 113 -1.02 1.06 6.17
CA ALA A 113 -0.79 1.60 7.50
C ALA A 113 -1.19 3.08 7.56
N LYS A 114 -2.18 3.42 8.38
CA LYS A 114 -2.62 4.81 8.57
C LYS A 114 -2.41 5.24 10.01
N ASP A 115 -1.91 6.45 10.18
CA ASP A 115 -1.66 7.04 11.50
C ASP A 115 -0.71 6.18 12.32
N VAL A 116 0.49 5.98 11.78
CA VAL A 116 1.56 5.22 12.44
C VAL A 116 2.74 6.09 12.84
N ALA A 117 3.48 5.68 13.88
CA ALA A 117 4.74 6.30 14.27
C ALA A 117 5.82 5.24 14.50
N ASN A 118 7.01 5.42 13.92
CA ASN A 118 8.13 4.47 14.03
C ASN A 118 7.77 3.10 13.41
N LEU A 119 7.63 3.08 12.09
CA LEU A 119 7.36 1.89 11.30
C LEU A 119 8.59 1.52 10.46
N GLU A 120 9.11 0.32 10.64
CA GLU A 120 10.13 -0.26 9.76
C GLU A 120 9.52 -1.44 8.98
N ILE A 121 9.71 -1.43 7.66
CA ILE A 121 9.41 -2.57 6.78
C ILE A 121 10.68 -2.94 6.04
N ARG A 122 11.16 -4.17 6.21
CA ARG A 122 12.39 -4.62 5.56
C ARG A 122 12.32 -6.04 5.04
N TYR A 123 12.99 -6.34 3.94
CA TYR A 123 13.02 -7.69 3.37
C TYR A 123 11.63 -8.31 3.17
N THR A 124 10.61 -7.47 2.97
CA THR A 124 9.21 -7.88 2.84
C THR A 124 8.74 -7.57 1.43
N ASP A 125 8.39 -8.62 0.68
CA ASP A 125 8.04 -8.49 -0.73
C ASP A 125 6.53 -8.45 -0.94
N VAL A 126 6.12 -7.78 -2.01
CA VAL A 126 4.75 -7.78 -2.52
C VAL A 126 4.72 -8.46 -3.88
N ASP A 127 3.84 -9.44 -4.04
CA ASP A 127 3.61 -10.10 -5.33
C ASP A 127 2.10 -10.27 -5.60
N ALA A 128 1.57 -9.39 -6.45
CA ALA A 128 0.20 -9.41 -6.92
C ALA A 128 0.10 -9.68 -8.43
N ARG A 129 1.01 -10.48 -9.00
CA ARG A 129 0.94 -10.91 -10.42
C ARG A 129 -0.32 -11.70 -10.71
N ARG A 130 -1.09 -11.28 -11.72
CA ARG A 130 -2.19 -12.08 -12.25
C ARG A 130 -1.65 -13.28 -13.02
N ARG A 131 -0.61 -13.08 -13.83
CA ARG A 131 0.10 -14.16 -14.53
C ARG A 131 1.57 -14.19 -14.11
N PRO A 132 1.98 -15.18 -13.29
CA PRO A 132 3.34 -15.23 -12.75
C PRO A 132 4.46 -15.32 -13.80
N ASP A 133 4.14 -15.80 -15.00
CA ASP A 133 5.03 -15.98 -16.15
C ASP A 133 5.19 -14.71 -17.01
N VAL A 134 4.44 -13.66 -16.70
CA VAL A 134 4.49 -12.38 -17.41
C VAL A 134 5.28 -11.35 -16.60
N HIS A 135 6.19 -10.66 -17.28
CA HIS A 135 7.09 -9.69 -16.68
C HIS A 135 6.91 -8.28 -17.26
N TRP A 136 5.69 -7.93 -17.66
CA TRP A 136 5.28 -6.59 -18.11
C TRP A 136 3.80 -6.35 -17.81
N HIS A 137 3.37 -5.09 -17.70
CA HIS A 137 1.94 -4.76 -17.52
C HIS A 137 1.25 -4.61 -18.87
N ASP A 138 0.53 -5.65 -19.31
CA ASP A 138 -0.45 -5.53 -20.40
C ASP A 138 -1.88 -5.33 -19.85
N LEU A 139 -2.86 -5.22 -20.74
CA LEU A 139 -4.26 -5.00 -20.35
C LEU A 139 -4.83 -6.11 -19.45
N ASN A 140 -4.29 -7.33 -19.51
CA ASN A 140 -4.75 -8.44 -18.68
C ASN A 140 -4.10 -8.40 -17.29
N GLU A 141 -2.80 -8.07 -17.21
CA GLU A 141 -2.15 -7.83 -15.91
C GLU A 141 -2.84 -6.70 -15.16
N LEU A 142 -3.09 -5.56 -15.83
CA LEU A 142 -3.76 -4.38 -15.26
C LEU A 142 -5.19 -4.61 -14.75
N THR A 143 -5.70 -5.85 -14.73
CA THR A 143 -6.98 -6.22 -14.12
C THR A 143 -6.90 -6.60 -12.64
N ALA A 144 -5.71 -6.73 -12.04
CA ALA A 144 -5.54 -6.78 -10.59
C ALA A 144 -5.63 -5.37 -9.97
N PHE A 145 -6.72 -4.66 -10.27
CA PHE A 145 -6.91 -3.25 -9.94
C PHE A 145 -6.68 -2.94 -8.46
N ASN A 146 -6.03 -1.82 -8.14
CA ASN A 146 -5.86 -1.32 -6.77
C ASN A 146 -5.13 -2.30 -5.86
N THR A 147 -4.09 -2.96 -6.38
CA THR A 147 -3.18 -3.83 -5.62
C THR A 147 -1.98 -3.06 -5.09
N ASP A 148 -2.17 -1.81 -4.66
CA ASP A 148 -1.15 -0.93 -4.08
C ASP A 148 -0.22 -1.73 -3.13
N GLY A 149 1.09 -1.48 -3.22
CA GLY A 149 2.10 -2.25 -2.50
C GLY A 149 2.12 -1.85 -1.02
N PHE A 150 2.81 -0.75 -0.72
CA PHE A 150 2.83 -0.16 0.62
C PHE A 150 2.18 1.23 0.62
N ASP A 151 0.96 1.32 1.14
CA ASP A 151 0.27 2.56 1.46
C ASP A 151 0.54 2.97 2.90
N VAL A 152 1.14 4.15 3.12
CA VAL A 152 1.52 4.60 4.46
C VAL A 152 1.13 6.07 4.72
N SER A 153 0.65 6.37 5.92
CA SER A 153 0.55 7.72 6.48
C SER A 153 0.98 7.73 7.95
N GLY A 154 1.69 8.77 8.38
CA GLY A 154 2.25 8.83 9.74
C GLY A 154 3.62 9.51 9.80
N THR A 155 4.41 9.22 10.83
CA THR A 155 5.73 9.81 11.02
C THR A 155 6.80 8.74 11.26
N ASN A 156 8.04 9.01 10.83
CA ASN A 156 9.20 8.13 11.00
C ASN A 156 8.94 6.73 10.42
N VAL A 157 8.83 6.67 9.08
CA VAL A 157 8.62 5.42 8.34
C VAL A 157 9.87 5.09 7.54
N TRP A 158 10.37 3.86 7.67
CA TRP A 158 11.51 3.37 6.90
C TRP A 158 11.12 2.06 6.20
N ILE A 159 11.09 2.09 4.87
CA ILE A 159 10.82 0.90 4.05
C ILE A 159 12.04 0.63 3.18
N HIS A 160 12.63 -0.57 3.29
CA HIS A 160 13.84 -0.85 2.55
C HIS A 160 14.09 -2.32 2.21
N ASP A 161 14.91 -2.56 1.19
CA ASP A 161 15.30 -3.90 0.76
C ASP A 161 14.08 -4.79 0.41
N CYS A 162 13.11 -4.22 -0.33
CA CYS A 162 11.87 -4.89 -0.73
C CYS A 162 11.75 -5.00 -2.25
N ASN A 163 11.11 -6.08 -2.70
CA ASN A 163 10.65 -6.24 -4.08
C ASN A 163 9.14 -6.09 -4.16
N ILE A 164 8.66 -5.31 -5.12
CA ILE A 164 7.24 -5.01 -5.30
C ILE A 164 6.84 -5.31 -6.74
N TRP A 165 5.86 -6.19 -6.90
CA TRP A 165 5.13 -6.35 -8.15
C TRP A 165 3.63 -6.22 -7.89
N ASN A 166 3.00 -5.26 -8.55
CA ASN A 166 1.56 -5.05 -8.49
C ASN A 166 1.02 -4.30 -9.71
N ASP A 167 -0.27 -3.95 -9.72
CA ASP A 167 -0.92 -3.21 -10.82
C ASP A 167 -1.49 -1.85 -10.38
N ASP A 168 -0.99 -1.28 -9.27
CA ASP A 168 -1.27 0.08 -8.79
C ASP A 168 -0.02 0.67 -8.11
N ASP A 169 -0.14 1.73 -7.30
CA ASP A 169 1.00 2.40 -6.66
C ASP A 169 1.95 1.39 -5.96
N CYS A 170 3.25 1.39 -6.29
CA CYS A 170 4.19 0.47 -5.64
C CYS A 170 4.43 0.88 -4.18
N ILE A 171 4.67 2.18 -3.98
CA ILE A 171 4.64 2.86 -2.69
C ILE A 171 3.67 4.02 -2.83
N ALA A 172 2.81 4.24 -1.84
CA ALA A 172 1.97 5.42 -1.77
C ALA A 172 2.04 6.09 -0.40
N VAL A 173 2.67 7.27 -0.35
CA VAL A 173 2.57 8.14 0.83
C VAL A 173 1.23 8.86 0.77
N LYS A 174 0.33 8.54 1.70
CA LYS A 174 -0.98 9.17 1.81
C LYS A 174 -0.91 10.37 2.74
N GLN A 175 -1.86 11.28 2.59
CA GLN A 175 -1.99 12.45 3.46
C GLN A 175 -2.30 12.04 4.91
N GLN A 176 -1.93 12.92 5.82
CA GLN A 176 -2.38 12.91 7.20
C GLN A 176 -2.92 14.29 7.54
N ASP A 177 -3.80 14.36 8.53
CA ASP A 177 -4.36 15.61 9.05
C ASP A 177 -4.26 15.68 10.58
N SER A 178 -4.49 16.87 11.12
CA SER A 178 -4.33 17.18 12.55
C SER A 178 -5.30 16.45 13.50
N ASN A 179 -6.31 15.72 13.00
CA ASN A 179 -7.18 14.88 13.83
C ASN A 179 -6.55 13.52 14.15
N SER A 180 -5.39 13.22 13.58
CA SER A 180 -4.71 11.94 13.75
C SER A 180 -3.96 11.87 15.08
N ILE A 181 -3.75 10.65 15.59
CA ILE A 181 -3.28 10.42 16.97
C ILE A 181 -1.75 10.38 17.04
N GLN A 182 -1.10 9.73 16.08
CA GLN A 182 0.35 9.50 16.10
C GLN A 182 1.14 10.66 15.50
N SER A 183 0.56 11.35 14.51
CA SER A 183 1.17 12.52 13.88
C SER A 183 0.12 13.35 13.14
N SER A 184 0.25 14.67 13.16
CA SER A 184 -0.59 15.59 12.38
C SER A 184 -0.21 15.68 10.90
N CYS A 185 0.91 15.07 10.51
CA CYS A 185 1.44 15.12 9.15
C CYS A 185 2.00 13.76 8.71
N SER A 186 1.99 13.48 7.41
CA SER A 186 2.78 12.39 6.86
C SER A 186 4.21 12.88 6.64
N GLU A 187 5.15 12.49 7.49
CA GLU A 187 6.48 13.08 7.47
C GLU A 187 7.63 12.15 7.89
N ASN A 188 8.85 12.57 7.57
CA ASN A 188 10.09 11.87 7.94
C ASN A 188 10.07 10.41 7.45
N MET A 189 9.90 10.23 6.14
CA MET A 189 9.82 8.89 5.54
C MET A 189 10.97 8.64 4.58
N LEU A 190 11.59 7.47 4.70
CA LEU A 190 12.65 7.00 3.81
C LEU A 190 12.26 5.67 3.17
N PHE A 191 12.25 5.66 1.84
CA PHE A 191 12.01 4.48 1.01
C PHE A 191 13.27 4.21 0.21
N GLU A 192 13.98 3.11 0.46
CA GLU A 192 15.27 2.89 -0.22
C GLU A 192 15.61 1.45 -0.55
N ARG A 193 16.42 1.24 -1.59
CA ARG A 193 16.78 -0.11 -2.08
C ARG A 193 15.54 -0.93 -2.44
N ILE A 194 14.59 -0.28 -3.13
CA ILE A 194 13.34 -0.90 -3.58
C ILE A 194 13.45 -1.27 -5.05
N ASN A 195 13.06 -2.49 -5.39
CA ASN A 195 12.88 -2.92 -6.77
C ASN A 195 11.38 -3.06 -7.07
N ALA A 196 10.85 -2.31 -8.04
CA ALA A 196 9.41 -2.12 -8.20
C ALA A 196 8.92 -2.21 -9.65
N SER A 197 7.78 -2.87 -9.85
CA SER A 197 7.01 -2.90 -11.10
C SER A 197 5.53 -2.71 -10.77
N GLY A 198 4.91 -1.64 -11.31
CA GLY A 198 3.53 -1.25 -11.00
C GLY A 198 3.20 0.17 -11.43
N VAL A 199 2.62 0.99 -10.54
CA VAL A 199 2.22 2.39 -10.83
C VAL A 199 2.90 3.37 -9.88
N GLY A 200 4.22 3.37 -9.88
CA GLY A 200 4.98 4.51 -9.39
C GLY A 200 5.47 4.41 -7.94
N LEU A 201 6.49 5.22 -7.67
CA LEU A 201 6.82 5.68 -6.33
C LEU A 201 5.98 6.94 -6.10
N THR A 202 4.92 6.80 -5.31
CA THR A 202 3.79 7.72 -5.33
C THR A 202 3.71 8.58 -4.08
N ILE A 203 3.53 9.88 -4.28
CA ILE A 203 2.95 10.78 -3.27
C ILE A 203 1.48 10.99 -3.63
N GLY A 204 0.59 10.43 -2.79
CA GLY A 204 -0.83 10.74 -2.87
C GLY A 204 -1.80 9.55 -3.02
N SER A 205 -3.08 9.84 -3.25
CA SER A 205 -3.59 11.17 -3.60
C SER A 205 -3.78 12.09 -2.41
N ILE A 206 -3.23 13.31 -2.53
CA ILE A 206 -3.29 14.34 -1.48
C ILE A 206 -4.38 15.34 -1.85
N GLY A 207 -5.39 15.44 -1.01
CA GLY A 207 -6.50 16.37 -1.14
C GLY A 207 -6.48 17.35 0.04
N PRO A 208 -6.78 18.64 -0.20
CA PRO A 208 -6.98 19.61 0.85
C PRO A 208 -8.05 19.15 1.84
N PHE A 209 -7.87 19.47 3.12
CA PHE A 209 -8.79 19.13 4.20
C PHE A 209 -9.07 20.36 5.07
N GLU A 210 -10.22 20.39 5.75
CA GLU A 210 -10.58 21.48 6.67
C GLU A 210 -9.51 21.66 7.75
N ALA A 211 -9.10 20.56 8.38
CA ALA A 211 -8.10 20.53 9.44
C ALA A 211 -6.64 20.60 8.94
N HIS A 212 -6.45 20.99 7.66
CA HIS A 212 -5.19 20.94 6.91
C HIS A 212 -4.64 19.50 6.73
N SER A 213 -4.24 19.16 5.51
CA SER A 213 -3.57 17.89 5.22
C SER A 213 -2.12 18.12 4.78
N CYS A 214 -1.18 17.27 5.18
CA CYS A 214 0.20 17.47 4.75
C CYS A 214 0.99 16.18 4.53
N VAL A 215 1.95 16.29 3.61
CA VAL A 215 3.04 15.36 3.33
C VAL A 215 4.33 16.15 3.22
N ARG A 216 5.36 15.81 4.01
CA ARG A 216 6.65 16.50 3.92
C ARG A 216 7.85 15.65 4.32
N ASN A 217 9.05 16.05 3.92
CA ASN A 217 10.30 15.33 4.23
C ASN A 217 10.21 13.84 3.87
N ILE A 218 10.04 13.59 2.57
CA ILE A 218 9.92 12.25 2.00
C ILE A 218 11.09 12.01 1.07
N THR A 219 11.85 10.93 1.31
CA THR A 219 12.96 10.54 0.45
C THR A 219 12.73 9.16 -0.15
N PHE A 220 12.79 9.08 -1.47
CA PHE A 220 12.98 7.84 -2.22
C PHE A 220 14.44 7.78 -2.68
N ARG A 221 15.15 6.68 -2.39
CA ARG A 221 16.58 6.58 -2.68
C ARG A 221 17.02 5.21 -3.17
N ASN A 222 17.88 5.14 -4.18
CA ASN A 222 18.46 3.89 -4.68
C ASN A 222 17.38 2.86 -5.07
N CYS A 223 16.34 3.30 -5.79
CA CYS A 223 15.27 2.41 -6.24
C CYS A 223 15.41 2.08 -7.73
N THR A 224 14.97 0.89 -8.11
CA THR A 224 14.84 0.49 -9.51
C THR A 224 13.38 0.25 -9.83
N MET A 225 12.89 0.93 -10.85
CA MET A 225 11.56 0.75 -11.40
C MET A 225 11.69 0.12 -12.78
N TYR A 226 11.08 -1.04 -13.00
CA TYR A 226 11.25 -1.79 -14.25
C TYR A 226 9.90 -2.22 -14.81
N ASN A 227 9.73 -2.08 -16.13
CA ASN A 227 8.49 -2.42 -16.84
C ASN A 227 7.23 -1.77 -16.24
N THR A 228 7.40 -0.65 -15.55
CA THR A 228 6.37 0.05 -14.77
C THR A 228 5.42 0.85 -15.67
N PHE A 229 4.20 1.12 -15.20
CA PHE A 229 3.28 2.04 -15.89
C PHE A 229 3.69 3.49 -15.70
N LYS A 230 4.03 3.86 -14.46
CA LYS A 230 4.54 5.18 -14.09
C LYS A 230 5.80 5.06 -13.23
N GLY A 231 6.69 6.04 -13.34
CA GLY A 231 7.88 6.18 -12.50
C GLY A 231 7.57 6.99 -11.24
N PHE A 232 7.82 8.30 -11.26
CA PHE A 232 7.41 9.19 -10.17
C PHE A 232 5.95 9.57 -10.36
N TYR A 233 5.16 9.47 -9.31
CA TYR A 233 3.74 9.83 -9.39
C TYR A 233 3.31 10.69 -8.21
N LEU A 234 3.16 11.98 -8.43
CA LEU A 234 2.58 12.89 -7.45
C LEU A 234 1.16 13.24 -7.91
N LYS A 235 0.18 12.84 -7.12
CA LYS A 235 -1.24 13.03 -7.42
C LYS A 235 -1.94 13.90 -6.38
N SER A 236 -2.43 15.05 -6.79
CA SER A 236 -3.30 15.91 -5.98
C SER A 236 -4.78 15.66 -6.28
N ARG A 237 -5.65 16.00 -5.33
CA ARG A 237 -7.11 16.06 -5.50
C ARG A 237 -7.58 17.51 -5.37
N PRO A 238 -8.66 17.90 -6.07
CA PRO A 238 -9.28 19.20 -5.83
C PRO A 238 -9.73 19.32 -4.37
N GLY A 239 -9.65 20.53 -3.82
CA GLY A 239 -10.17 20.87 -2.50
C GLY A 239 -11.50 21.62 -2.58
N GLU A 240 -12.08 21.88 -1.42
CA GLU A 240 -13.22 22.77 -1.24
C GLU A 240 -12.72 24.13 -0.72
N GLU A 241 -13.56 25.16 -0.80
CA GLU A 241 -13.23 26.49 -0.26
C GLU A 241 -12.89 26.39 1.25
N GLY A 242 -11.80 27.02 1.67
CA GLY A 242 -11.33 26.97 3.06
C GLY A 242 -10.50 25.73 3.42
N HIS A 243 -10.50 24.67 2.59
CA HIS A 243 -9.63 23.52 2.80
C HIS A 243 -8.21 23.81 2.33
N THR A 244 -7.21 23.32 3.07
CA THR A 244 -5.80 23.47 2.72
C THR A 244 -5.07 22.14 2.73
N GLY A 245 -4.01 22.05 1.93
CA GLY A 245 -3.14 20.89 1.89
C GLY A 245 -1.73 21.24 1.41
N GLU A 246 -0.73 20.51 1.88
CA GLU A 246 0.68 20.74 1.57
C GLU A 246 1.38 19.46 1.10
N ILE A 247 2.21 19.60 0.07
CA ILE A 247 3.26 18.64 -0.28
C ILE A 247 4.57 19.42 -0.39
N SER A 248 5.52 19.16 0.48
CA SER A 248 6.81 19.87 0.49
C SER A 248 7.98 18.91 0.77
N ASP A 249 9.20 19.31 0.43
CA ASP A 249 10.42 18.55 0.76
C ASP A 249 10.36 17.05 0.37
N VAL A 250 10.13 16.80 -0.93
CA VAL A 250 10.14 15.44 -1.51
C VAL A 250 11.38 15.27 -2.37
N LEU A 251 12.20 14.28 -2.05
CA LEU A 251 13.44 13.94 -2.76
C LEU A 251 13.31 12.57 -3.43
N TYR A 252 13.64 12.51 -4.72
CA TYR A 252 13.91 11.28 -5.45
C TYR A 252 15.39 11.26 -5.84
N GLU A 253 16.17 10.34 -5.29
CA GLU A 253 17.63 10.27 -5.46
C GLU A 253 18.03 8.89 -5.98
N ASN A 254 18.90 8.83 -7.00
CA ASN A 254 19.42 7.58 -7.56
C ASN A 254 18.31 6.58 -7.94
N ILE A 255 17.30 7.04 -8.69
CA ILE A 255 16.22 6.18 -9.17
C ILE A 255 16.49 5.78 -10.62
N GLN A 256 16.54 4.48 -10.87
CA GLN A 256 16.61 3.94 -12.23
C GLN A 256 15.20 3.57 -12.70
N ILE A 257 14.75 4.11 -13.84
CA ILE A 257 13.45 3.77 -14.44
C ILE A 257 13.71 3.15 -15.81
N ASN A 258 13.33 1.88 -15.98
CA ASN A 258 13.53 1.10 -17.19
C ASN A 258 12.17 0.70 -17.80
N ASN A 259 12.02 0.87 -19.12
CA ASN A 259 10.83 0.43 -19.89
C ASN A 259 9.49 0.93 -19.33
N VAL A 260 9.38 2.22 -19.04
CA VAL A 260 8.10 2.81 -18.60
C VAL A 260 7.10 2.88 -19.75
N SER A 261 5.84 2.49 -19.49
CA SER A 261 4.83 2.40 -20.55
C SER A 261 3.91 3.63 -20.66
N GLN A 262 3.81 4.47 -19.61
CA GLN A 262 3.01 5.71 -19.65
C GLN A 262 3.84 6.97 -19.37
N TRP A 263 4.28 7.16 -18.12
CA TRP A 263 4.98 8.40 -17.70
C TRP A 263 6.14 8.10 -16.78
N SER A 264 7.36 8.51 -17.14
CA SER A 264 8.49 8.47 -16.20
C SER A 264 8.24 9.34 -14.97
N ILE A 265 7.59 10.49 -15.16
CA ILE A 265 7.25 11.45 -14.10
C ILE A 265 5.86 12.00 -14.42
N TRP A 266 4.96 11.94 -13.45
CA TRP A 266 3.70 12.67 -13.47
C TRP A 266 3.52 13.45 -12.17
N ILE A 267 3.27 14.75 -12.29
CA ILE A 267 2.94 15.64 -11.18
C ILE A 267 1.69 16.40 -11.59
N GLY A 268 0.58 16.16 -10.91
CA GLY A 268 -0.68 16.79 -11.28
C GLY A 268 -1.89 16.17 -10.60
N PRO A 269 -3.10 16.43 -11.11
CA PRO A 269 -4.30 15.85 -10.53
C PRO A 269 -4.28 14.33 -10.65
N GLN A 270 -5.00 13.67 -9.73
CA GLN A 270 -5.25 12.25 -9.80
C GLN A 270 -5.98 11.90 -11.11
N GLN A 271 -5.44 10.95 -11.87
CA GLN A 271 -5.96 10.53 -13.18
C GLN A 271 -7.15 9.55 -13.09
N ALA A 272 -7.91 9.57 -11.99
CA ALA A 272 -9.06 8.71 -11.76
C ALA A 272 -10.35 9.54 -11.76
N GLY A 273 -10.90 9.81 -12.94
CA GLY A 273 -12.32 10.15 -13.13
C GLY A 273 -12.89 11.40 -12.45
N PHE A 274 -12.07 12.31 -11.89
CA PHE A 274 -12.60 13.55 -11.32
C PHE A 274 -13.07 14.49 -12.43
N LYS A 275 -14.34 14.89 -12.39
CA LYS A 275 -14.81 16.07 -13.12
C LYS A 275 -13.97 17.27 -12.64
N GLY A 276 -13.16 17.84 -13.53
CA GLY A 276 -12.29 18.98 -13.22
C GLY A 276 -10.79 18.66 -13.09
N ALA A 277 -10.37 17.40 -13.30
CA ALA A 277 -8.97 17.11 -13.62
C ALA A 277 -8.75 17.45 -15.10
N CYS A 278 -8.14 18.60 -15.38
CA CYS A 278 -7.75 19.02 -16.72
C CYS A 278 -6.79 18.02 -17.37
#